data_AF-A0AA39JLL9-F1
#
_entry.id   AF-A0AA39JLL9-F1
#
_cell.length_a   1.000
_cell.length_b   1.000
_cell.length_c   1.000
_cell.angle_alpha   90.00
_cell.angle_beta   90.00
_cell.angle_gamma   90.00
#
_symmetry.space_group_name_H-M   'P 1'
#
loop_
_entity.id
_entity.type
_entity.pdbx_description
1 polymer ?
#
loop_
_entity_poly.entity_id
_entity_poly.type
_entity_poly.pdbx_seq_one_letter_code
_entity_poly.pdbx_strand_id
1 'polypeptide(L)'
;MTAPVQPYYTVTVRSPTLYPHIFIFDASTLQIEPIYSNMASSKGDRNVETRLGKGGDTITFGLSRGMVKPLMFGLPAGQNVDVTFIKIFVTTETVDFRCISQSAFEDGVERIAVRDRPADAIPEVWASMTIPVVVKSANSSK
;
A
#
# COMPACT_ATOMS: atom_id res chain seq x y z
N MET A 1 24.56 -21.40 -11.13
CA MET A 1 24.24 -20.03 -10.67
C MET A 1 22.87 -20.07 -10.02
N THR A 2 22.80 -19.98 -8.71
CA THR A 2 21.54 -19.85 -7.96
C THR A 2 21.05 -18.41 -8.08
N ALA A 3 19.79 -18.21 -8.46
CA ALA A 3 19.18 -16.89 -8.48
C ALA A 3 19.24 -16.28 -7.06
N PRO A 4 19.49 -14.97 -6.91
CA PRO A 4 19.47 -14.33 -5.61
C PRO A 4 18.10 -14.50 -4.96
N VAL A 5 18.08 -14.94 -3.71
CA VAL A 5 16.85 -15.05 -2.92
C VAL A 5 16.35 -13.64 -2.64
N GLN A 6 15.20 -13.29 -3.20
CA GLN A 6 14.58 -11.99 -2.97
C GLN A 6 13.86 -12.01 -1.62
N PRO A 7 14.18 -11.08 -0.69
CA PRO A 7 13.58 -11.09 0.65
C PRO A 7 12.09 -10.75 0.58
N TYR A 8 11.31 -11.47 1.37
CA TYR A 8 9.89 -11.18 1.59
C TYR A 8 9.71 -10.42 2.89
N TYR A 9 8.86 -9.40 2.85
CA TYR A 9 8.58 -8.54 3.99
C TYR A 9 7.14 -8.68 4.45
N THR A 10 6.97 -8.59 5.76
CA THR A 10 5.69 -8.56 6.44
C THR A 10 5.48 -7.21 7.10
N VAL A 11 4.23 -6.78 7.19
CA VAL A 11 3.86 -5.55 7.89
C VAL A 11 2.82 -5.92 8.94
N THR A 12 3.02 -5.48 10.17
CA THR A 12 2.04 -5.66 11.24
C THR A 12 1.51 -4.29 11.65
N VAL A 13 0.21 -4.09 11.49
CA VAL A 13 -0.48 -2.89 11.95
C VAL A 13 -1.28 -3.25 13.20
N ARG A 14 -1.08 -2.49 14.28
CA ARG A 14 -1.83 -2.67 15.52
C ARG A 14 -2.71 -1.46 15.79
N SER A 15 -4.02 -1.67 15.85
CA SER A 15 -4.99 -0.61 16.15
C SER A 15 -6.27 -1.20 16.74
N PRO A 16 -6.68 -0.80 17.96
CA PRO A 16 -7.89 -1.33 18.58
C PRO A 16 -9.19 -0.70 18.03
N THR A 17 -9.12 0.48 17.39
CA THR A 17 -10.33 1.28 17.10
C THR A 17 -10.34 1.97 15.72
N LEU A 18 -9.30 1.82 14.90
CA LEU A 18 -9.19 2.51 13.60
C LEU A 18 -9.25 1.53 12.44
N TYR A 19 -9.66 2.04 11.28
CA TYR A 19 -9.68 1.32 10.01
C TYR A 19 -8.43 1.68 9.20
N PRO A 20 -7.45 0.75 9.04
CA PRO A 20 -6.27 1.04 8.25
C PRO A 20 -6.53 0.81 6.76
N HIS A 21 -5.93 1.66 5.93
CA HIS A 21 -5.84 1.49 4.48
C HIS A 21 -4.38 1.64 4.08
N ILE A 22 -3.84 0.65 3.38
CA ILE A 22 -2.43 0.57 3.06
C ILE A 22 -2.25 0.47 1.56
N PHE A 23 -1.38 1.34 1.05
CA PHE A 23 -1.08 1.48 -0.36
C PHE A 23 0.43 1.39 -0.59
N ILE A 24 0.82 0.83 -1.72
CA ILE A 24 2.17 0.89 -2.25
C ILE A 24 2.21 1.91 -3.36
N PHE A 25 3.14 2.86 -3.25
CA PHE A 25 3.46 3.85 -4.27
C PHE A 25 4.81 3.45 -4.87
N ASP A 26 4.78 2.89 -6.07
CA ASP A 26 5.99 2.54 -6.82
C ASP A 26 6.53 3.81 -7.49
N ALA A 27 7.73 4.26 -7.13
CA ALA A 27 8.27 5.49 -7.71
C ALA A 27 8.82 5.30 -9.14
N SER A 28 9.07 4.06 -9.56
CA SER A 28 9.55 3.70 -10.89
C SER A 28 8.43 3.72 -11.91
N THR A 29 7.24 3.22 -11.55
CA THR A 29 6.06 3.17 -12.44
C THR A 29 5.00 4.23 -12.13
N LEU A 30 5.11 4.87 -10.97
CA LEU A 30 4.09 5.73 -10.34
C LEU A 30 2.74 5.03 -10.12
N GLN A 31 2.74 3.70 -10.13
CA GLN A 31 1.56 2.92 -9.77
C GLN A 31 1.25 3.09 -8.29
N ILE A 32 -0.04 3.17 -7.96
CA ILE A 32 -0.55 3.18 -6.60
C ILE A 32 -1.45 1.96 -6.41
N GLU A 33 -0.99 0.96 -5.67
CA GLU A 33 -1.70 -0.30 -5.46
C GLU A 33 -2.20 -0.44 -4.01
N PRO A 34 -3.50 -0.73 -3.78
CA PRO A 34 -4.00 -1.05 -2.46
C PRO A 34 -3.56 -2.46 -2.07
N ILE A 35 -2.75 -2.58 -1.01
CA ILE A 35 -2.38 -3.89 -0.44
C ILE A 35 -3.34 -4.32 0.67
N TYR A 36 -4.02 -3.34 1.28
CA TYR A 36 -5.10 -3.57 2.21
C TYR A 36 -6.06 -2.39 2.18
N SER A 37 -7.30 -2.67 1.80
CA SER A 37 -8.40 -1.73 1.91
C SER A 37 -9.67 -2.51 2.15
N ASN A 38 -10.49 -2.04 3.08
CA ASN A 38 -11.78 -2.63 3.47
C ASN A 38 -12.84 -2.64 2.34
N MET A 39 -12.45 -2.53 1.07
CA MET A 39 -13.34 -2.65 -0.10
C MET A 39 -12.68 -3.36 -1.30
N ALA A 40 -11.52 -4.00 -1.14
CA ALA A 40 -10.85 -4.71 -2.23
C ALA A 40 -11.54 -6.03 -2.67
N SER A 41 -12.62 -6.46 -1.98
CA SER A 41 -13.43 -7.61 -2.39
C SER A 41 -14.46 -7.18 -3.45
N SER A 42 -14.09 -7.28 -4.72
CA SER A 42 -15.01 -7.14 -5.86
C SER A 42 -15.70 -8.45 -6.24
N LYS A 43 -15.51 -9.54 -5.48
CA LYS A 43 -16.17 -10.82 -5.70
C LYS A 43 -17.06 -11.17 -4.52
N GLY A 44 -18.32 -10.75 -4.60
CA GLY A 44 -19.54 -11.48 -4.21
C GLY A 44 -19.64 -12.23 -2.88
N ASP A 45 -18.62 -12.22 -2.04
CA ASP A 45 -18.54 -12.97 -0.80
C ASP A 45 -18.44 -11.98 0.36
N ARG A 46 -19.48 -12.03 1.17
CA ARG A 46 -19.89 -11.04 2.17
C ARG A 46 -19.01 -11.10 3.41
N ASN A 47 -17.72 -10.84 3.28
CA ASN A 47 -16.83 -10.87 4.44
C ASN A 47 -15.94 -9.63 4.54
N VAL A 48 -16.55 -8.45 4.37
CA VAL A 48 -15.85 -7.17 4.45
C VAL A 48 -16.67 -6.18 5.27
N GLU A 49 -16.94 -6.53 6.52
CA GLU A 49 -17.27 -5.56 7.55
C GLU A 49 -16.78 -6.08 8.88
N THR A 50 -15.47 -6.02 9.09
CA THR A 50 -14.98 -6.08 10.46
C THR A 50 -14.11 -4.86 10.67
N ARG A 51 -14.61 -3.89 11.45
CA ARG A 51 -13.74 -3.24 12.46
C ARG A 51 -12.80 -4.31 12.97
N LEU A 52 -11.53 -4.01 13.26
CA LEU A 52 -10.70 -4.94 14.04
C LEU A 52 -11.52 -5.47 15.22
N GLY A 53 -12.04 -6.69 15.07
CA GLY A 53 -13.35 -7.02 15.64
C GLY A 53 -13.14 -7.90 16.83
N LYS A 54 -13.40 -7.38 18.03
CA LYS A 54 -13.52 -8.07 19.34
C LYS A 54 -12.52 -9.20 19.67
N GLY A 55 -11.45 -9.38 18.90
CA GLY A 55 -10.55 -10.53 18.98
C GLY A 55 -9.17 -10.31 18.38
N GLY A 56 -8.75 -9.06 18.12
CA GLY A 56 -7.36 -8.81 17.75
C GLY A 56 -7.13 -7.40 17.22
N ASP A 57 -6.49 -6.56 18.04
CA ASP A 57 -6.04 -5.20 17.72
C ASP A 57 -4.86 -5.20 16.72
N THR A 58 -4.74 -6.21 15.87
CA THR A 58 -3.52 -6.51 15.11
C THR A 58 -3.85 -7.17 13.78
N ILE A 59 -3.51 -6.50 12.68
CA ILE A 59 -3.51 -7.06 11.33
C ILE A 59 -2.07 -7.33 10.94
N THR A 60 -1.77 -8.55 10.51
CA THR A 60 -0.46 -8.89 9.95
C THR A 60 -0.59 -9.25 8.48
N PHE A 61 0.15 -8.54 7.65
CA PHE A 61 0.28 -8.72 6.21
C PHE A 61 1.49 -9.60 5.90
N GLY A 62 1.34 -10.54 4.98
CA GLY A 62 2.45 -11.34 4.46
C GLY A 62 2.81 -12.59 5.27
N LEU A 63 1.98 -13.07 6.20
CA LEU A 63 2.12 -14.41 6.78
C LEU A 63 1.11 -15.38 6.16
N SER A 64 1.63 -16.51 5.68
CA SER A 64 0.93 -17.54 4.93
C SER A 64 -0.29 -18.11 5.68
N ARG A 65 -1.51 -17.79 5.21
CA ARG A 65 -2.68 -18.71 5.05
C ARG A 65 -4.01 -18.06 4.63
N GLY A 66 -4.00 -16.86 4.02
CA GLY A 66 -5.10 -16.52 3.09
C GLY A 66 -5.71 -15.12 3.10
N MET A 67 -4.93 -14.04 3.23
CA MET A 67 -5.50 -12.71 2.94
C MET A 67 -4.62 -11.81 2.05
N VAL A 68 -3.30 -11.70 2.29
CA VAL A 68 -2.43 -10.79 1.51
C VAL A 68 -1.06 -11.43 1.26
N LYS A 69 -0.58 -11.38 0.01
CA LYS A 69 0.74 -11.90 -0.39
C LYS A 69 1.87 -11.12 0.33
N PRO A 70 3.00 -11.75 0.67
CA PRO A 70 4.16 -11.04 1.20
C PRO A 70 4.65 -9.95 0.24
N LEU A 71 5.17 -8.86 0.78
CA LEU A 71 5.73 -7.79 -0.02
C LEU A 71 7.13 -8.17 -0.50
N MET A 72 7.41 -7.86 -1.76
CA MET A 72 8.71 -8.11 -2.37
C MET A 72 9.15 -6.82 -3.06
N PHE A 73 10.35 -6.35 -2.72
CA PHE A 73 10.95 -5.18 -3.34
C PHE A 73 12.19 -5.61 -4.11
N GLY A 74 12.42 -5.02 -5.28
CA GLY A 74 13.50 -5.38 -6.16
C GLY A 74 14.04 -4.17 -6.88
N LEU A 75 15.27 -4.27 -7.37
CA LEU A 75 15.82 -3.27 -8.27
C LEU A 75 15.37 -3.57 -9.69
N PRO A 76 14.75 -2.61 -10.38
CA PRO A 76 14.57 -2.69 -11.83
C PRO A 76 15.92 -2.90 -12.54
N ALA A 77 15.88 -3.59 -13.68
CA ALA A 77 17.09 -3.86 -14.45
C ALA A 77 17.80 -2.56 -14.83
N GLY A 78 19.11 -2.49 -14.59
CA GLY A 78 19.92 -1.30 -14.88
C GLY A 78 19.87 -0.18 -13.84
N GLN A 79 19.08 -0.32 -12.76
CA GLN A 79 19.06 0.66 -11.67
C GLN A 79 19.96 0.23 -10.50
N ASN A 80 20.58 1.23 -9.86
CA ASN A 80 21.41 1.02 -8.66
C ASN A 80 20.66 1.30 -7.35
N VAL A 81 19.55 2.02 -7.43
CA VAL A 81 18.68 2.38 -6.31
C VAL A 81 17.25 2.38 -6.84
N ASP A 82 16.34 1.78 -6.07
CA ASP A 82 14.89 1.91 -6.26
C ASP A 82 14.25 2.41 -4.97
N VAL A 83 13.18 3.18 -5.10
CA VAL A 83 12.43 3.74 -3.98
C VAL A 83 10.96 3.41 -4.15
N THR A 84 10.38 2.82 -3.12
CA THR A 84 8.94 2.55 -3.04
C THR A 84 8.43 3.12 -1.72
N PHE A 85 7.22 3.68 -1.69
CA PHE A 85 6.63 4.18 -0.46
C PHE A 85 5.45 3.34 -0.03
N ILE A 86 5.45 2.91 1.22
CA ILE A 86 4.26 2.33 1.85
C ILE A 86 3.51 3.48 2.52
N LYS A 87 2.29 3.73 2.08
CA LYS A 87 1.41 4.75 2.65
C LYS A 87 0.31 4.08 3.46
N ILE A 88 0.20 4.47 4.72
CA ILE A 88 -0.80 3.97 5.66
C ILE A 88 -1.71 5.14 5.99
N PHE A 89 -3.00 5.00 5.74
CA PHE A 89 -4.05 5.87 6.25
C PHE A 89 -4.80 5.13 7.35
N VAL A 90 -5.23 5.85 8.37
CA VAL A 90 -6.13 5.33 9.41
C VAL A 90 -7.29 6.29 9.59
N THR A 91 -8.49 5.74 9.64
CA THR A 91 -9.74 6.51 9.78
C THR A 91 -10.53 6.00 10.99
N THR A 92 -11.35 6.87 11.57
CA THR A 92 -12.26 6.51 12.65
C THR A 92 -13.52 5.80 12.15
N GLU A 93 -13.88 5.98 10.88
CA GLU A 93 -15.00 5.30 10.23
C GLU A 93 -14.57 4.66 8.90
N THR A 94 -15.47 3.95 8.24
CA THR A 94 -15.17 3.24 6.99
C THR A 94 -15.18 4.20 5.81
N VAL A 95 -14.03 4.41 5.17
CA VAL A 95 -13.88 5.29 4.00
C VAL A 95 -13.57 4.50 2.73
N ASP A 96 -14.13 4.92 1.60
CA ASP A 96 -13.76 4.40 0.29
C ASP A 96 -12.54 5.14 -0.28
N PHE A 97 -11.38 4.48 -0.26
CA PHE A 97 -10.15 4.99 -0.88
C PHE A 97 -9.82 4.34 -2.22
N ARG A 98 -10.76 3.68 -2.91
CA ARG A 98 -10.49 3.08 -4.23
C ARG A 98 -10.04 4.11 -5.26
N CYS A 99 -10.50 5.36 -5.15
CA CYS A 99 -10.11 6.48 -6.00
C CYS A 99 -8.62 6.84 -5.94
N ILE A 100 -7.89 6.39 -4.90
CA ILE A 100 -6.45 6.60 -4.77
C ILE A 100 -5.67 5.61 -5.65
N SER A 101 -6.29 4.49 -6.03
CA SER A 101 -5.60 3.44 -6.80
C SER A 101 -5.37 3.92 -8.22
N GLN A 102 -4.16 3.69 -8.72
CA GLN A 102 -3.72 4.22 -10.01
C GLN A 102 -2.85 3.18 -10.70
N SER A 103 -3.12 2.91 -11.97
CA SER A 103 -2.25 2.06 -12.79
C SER A 103 -0.92 2.74 -13.07
N ALA A 104 0.08 1.94 -13.47
CA ALA A 104 1.29 2.48 -14.07
C ALA A 104 0.93 3.39 -15.25
N PHE A 105 1.69 4.47 -15.44
CA PHE A 105 1.51 5.34 -16.60
C PHE A 105 2.00 4.65 -17.87
N GLU A 106 1.29 4.88 -18.97
CA GLU A 106 1.81 4.61 -20.30
C GLU A 106 2.75 5.74 -20.74
N ASP A 107 3.75 5.40 -21.55
CA ASP A 107 4.67 6.37 -22.13
C ASP A 107 3.91 7.41 -22.97
N GLY A 108 4.21 8.69 -22.77
CA GLY A 108 3.61 9.80 -23.52
C GLY A 108 2.35 10.42 -22.91
N VAL A 109 1.89 9.95 -21.75
CA VAL A 109 0.79 10.61 -21.01
C VAL A 109 1.35 11.79 -20.19
N GLU A 110 0.83 12.99 -20.44
CA GLU A 110 1.19 14.17 -19.66
C GLU A 110 0.67 14.08 -18.21
N ARG A 111 1.53 14.45 -17.27
CA ARG A 111 1.13 14.60 -15.86
C ARG A 111 0.36 15.90 -15.71
N ILE A 112 -0.94 15.81 -15.43
CA ILE A 112 -1.78 16.97 -15.15
C ILE A 112 -2.29 16.87 -13.72
N ALA A 113 -2.03 17.91 -12.92
CA ALA A 113 -2.64 18.07 -11.60
C ALA A 113 -3.75 19.12 -11.71
N VAL A 114 -5.01 18.67 -11.72
CA VAL A 114 -6.16 19.58 -11.65
C VAL A 114 -6.60 19.66 -10.19
N ARG A 115 -6.62 20.89 -9.65
CA ARG A 115 -7.29 21.13 -8.36
C ARG A 115 -8.78 21.16 -8.62
N ASP A 116 -9.48 20.09 -8.28
CA ASP A 116 -10.93 20.11 -8.22
C ASP A 116 -11.39 20.85 -6.95
N ARG A 117 -12.65 21.31 -6.93
CA ARG A 117 -13.25 21.86 -5.71
C ARG A 117 -13.14 20.81 -4.59
N PRO A 118 -12.91 21.23 -3.33
CA PRO A 118 -12.95 20.28 -2.24
C PRO A 118 -14.33 19.61 -2.26
N ALA A 119 -14.36 18.29 -2.41
CA ALA A 119 -15.49 17.51 -1.96
C ALA A 119 -15.76 17.89 -0.50
N ASP A 120 -17.03 17.93 -0.09
CA ASP A 120 -17.42 18.28 1.27
C ASP A 120 -16.45 17.67 2.27
N ALA A 121 -15.99 18.49 3.23
CA ALA A 121 -14.96 18.08 4.19
C ALA A 121 -15.34 16.73 4.78
N ILE A 122 -14.49 15.71 4.56
CA ILE A 122 -14.67 14.39 5.18
C ILE A 122 -14.81 14.66 6.69
N PRO A 123 -15.95 14.36 7.33
CA PRO A 123 -16.16 14.67 8.75
C PRO A 123 -15.28 13.83 9.69
N GLU A 124 -14.26 13.15 9.17
CA GLU A 124 -13.57 12.08 9.88
C GLU A 124 -12.16 12.51 10.29
N VAL A 125 -11.86 12.23 11.55
CA VAL A 125 -10.51 12.30 12.08
C VAL A 125 -9.71 11.18 11.43
N TRP A 126 -8.77 11.56 10.57
CA TRP A 126 -7.85 10.62 9.94
C TRP A 126 -6.40 10.99 10.26
N ALA A 127 -5.52 10.00 10.18
CA ALA A 127 -4.08 10.20 10.24
C ALA A 127 -3.41 9.37 9.15
N SER A 128 -2.16 9.73 8.81
CA SER A 128 -1.38 8.92 7.88
C SER A 128 0.08 8.83 8.26
N MET A 129 0.72 7.76 7.82
CA MET A 129 2.16 7.52 7.93
C MET A 129 2.70 7.07 6.57
N THR A 130 3.91 7.50 6.25
CA THR A 130 4.62 7.08 5.05
C THR A 130 5.92 6.40 5.47
N ILE A 131 6.18 5.20 4.95
CA ILE A 131 7.44 4.47 5.14
C ILE A 131 8.15 4.40 3.78
N PRO A 132 9.29 5.09 3.59
CA PRO A 132 10.11 4.89 2.41
C PRO A 132 10.88 3.57 2.51
N VAL A 133 10.78 2.76 1.46
CA VAL A 133 11.58 1.55 1.25
C VAL A 133 12.61 1.87 0.19
N VAL A 134 13.89 1.83 0.57
CA VAL A 134 15.01 2.11 -0.33
C VAL A 134 15.78 0.82 -0.56
N VAL A 135 15.76 0.34 -1.80
CA VAL A 135 16.56 -0.82 -2.22
C VAL A 135 17.81 -0.29 -2.91
N LYS A 136 18.98 -0.80 -2.54
CA LYS A 136 20.25 -0.41 -3.17
C LYS A 136 21.00 -1.65 -3.66
N SER A 137 21.70 -1.50 -4.77
CA SER A 137 22.63 -2.52 -5.26
C SER A 137 23.75 -2.70 -4.24
N ALA A 138 24.12 -3.94 -3.96
CA ALA A 138 25.25 -4.29 -3.09
C ALA A 138 26.59 -3.71 -3.60
N ASN A 139 26.66 -3.34 -4.88
CA ASN A 139 27.85 -2.77 -5.51
C ASN A 139 27.91 -1.24 -5.48
N SER A 140 27.03 -0.56 -4.74
CA SER A 140 27.11 0.89 -4.52
C SER A 140 28.16 1.21 -3.44
N SER A 141 29.43 0.99 -3.78
CA SER A 141 30.56 1.56 -3.07
C SER A 141 31.38 2.41 -4.04
N LYS A 142 31.17 3.73 -3.98
CA LYS A 142 32.21 4.76 -4.08
C LYS A 142 31.62 6.11 -3.70
#